data_AF-A0A6J6ASN5-F1
#
_entry.id   AF-A0A6J6ASN5-F1
#
_cell.length_a   1.000
_cell.length_b   1.000
_cell.length_c   1.000
_cell.angle_alpha   90.00
_cell.angle_beta   90.00
_cell.angle_gamma   90.00
#
_symmetry.space_group_name_H-M   'P 1'
#
loop_
_entity.id
_entity.type
_entity.pdbx_description
1 polymer ?
#
loop_
_entity_poly.entity_id
_entity_poly.type
_entity_poly.pdbx_seq_one_letter_code
_entity_poly.pdbx_strand_id
1 'polypeptide(L)'
;MEDQQESAAESTSGATVDSAQAARPDLSRRDPEKTKVDIQAWLTATLAQGSDPEVDEVHVPESNGMSSETVLVDATWVVDGERVDQPLVFRIAPDEAAVPVFQKYDFDSQFRVMAKVRELSDVPVPEVFWLEEDPSHIGAPFFVMSRAYGVVPPDVLPYDFGDNWLFDALPDDQRRLEETTIDALVSLHAIADAEHNFDFLVSSAEGDTPLRRHVEELRGYYRWVTTDGIRSPLIEKCFDWLEANWPVQEGPSGLSWGDARIGNTMYADFAPVAVLDWEMAGIAPREVDLAWMIFLHRFFEDIANSMGLPGMPEFMHRTQIVEMYEAKSGYTPQDMDFYTMYAALRHGVIMSQVQRRAIKFGQAETPEDIDDLIMHRATLEQMLEGAYWERIL
;
A
#
# COMPACT_ATOMS: atom_id res chain seq x y z
N MET A 1 -51.25 25.13 -11.48
CA MET A 1 -50.18 24.90 -12.48
C MET A 1 -48.86 25.07 -11.76
N GLU A 2 -48.70 24.28 -10.71
CA GLU A 2 -47.64 24.27 -9.69
C GLU A 2 -47.88 22.91 -9.04
N ASP A 3 -47.11 21.89 -9.46
CA ASP A 3 -46.96 20.56 -8.82
C ASP A 3 -46.27 19.53 -9.75
N GLN A 4 -45.25 19.94 -10.53
CA GLN A 4 -44.40 19.00 -11.29
C GLN A 4 -42.94 19.46 -11.41
N GLN A 5 -42.35 19.95 -10.32
CA GLN A 5 -40.92 20.30 -10.28
C GLN A 5 -40.32 20.01 -8.90
N GLU A 6 -40.43 18.76 -8.44
CA GLU A 6 -39.79 18.34 -7.17
C GLU A 6 -39.41 16.84 -7.17
N SER A 7 -39.01 16.29 -8.34
CA SER A 7 -38.75 14.84 -8.50
C SER A 7 -37.48 14.53 -9.30
N ALA A 8 -36.46 15.39 -9.27
CA ALA A 8 -35.20 15.13 -9.98
C ALA A 8 -33.98 15.69 -9.24
N ALA A 9 -33.79 15.27 -7.97
CA ALA A 9 -32.60 15.63 -7.19
C ALA A 9 -32.20 14.58 -6.12
N GLU A 10 -32.62 13.32 -6.24
CA GLU A 10 -32.22 12.24 -5.33
C GLU A 10 -31.86 10.98 -6.14
N SER A 11 -30.63 10.86 -6.64
CA SER A 11 -30.06 9.55 -7.02
C SER A 11 -28.54 9.55 -7.18
N THR A 12 -27.79 10.34 -6.41
CA THR A 12 -26.32 10.36 -6.48
C THR A 12 -25.72 10.54 -5.09
N SER A 13 -25.78 9.50 -4.26
CA SER A 13 -24.91 9.37 -3.09
C SER A 13 -25.01 7.95 -2.54
N GLY A 14 -23.90 7.21 -2.47
CA GLY A 14 -23.94 5.89 -1.85
C GLY A 14 -22.67 5.06 -1.87
N ALA A 15 -21.50 5.62 -2.18
CA ALA A 15 -20.23 4.97 -1.84
C ALA A 15 -19.54 5.85 -0.79
N THR A 16 -19.95 5.68 0.47
CA THR A 16 -19.25 6.28 1.60
C THR A 16 -17.96 5.51 1.87
N VAL A 17 -16.96 6.20 2.45
CA VAL A 17 -15.71 5.63 3.00
C VAL A 17 -15.97 4.39 3.90
N ASP A 18 -17.18 4.31 4.44
CA ASP A 18 -17.75 3.17 5.17
C ASP A 18 -17.69 1.84 4.39
N SER A 19 -17.77 1.86 3.05
CA SER A 19 -17.72 0.64 2.22
C SER A 19 -16.37 -0.10 2.28
N ALA A 20 -15.26 0.62 2.45
CA ALA A 20 -13.93 0.01 2.57
C ALA A 20 -13.72 -0.67 3.94
N GLN A 21 -14.37 -0.17 5.00
CA GLN A 21 -14.45 -0.84 6.30
C GLN A 21 -15.49 -1.97 6.33
N ALA A 22 -16.64 -1.77 5.66
CA ALA A 22 -17.73 -2.74 5.58
C ALA A 22 -17.33 -4.00 4.80
N ALA A 23 -16.33 -3.91 3.90
CA ALA A 23 -15.75 -5.01 3.14
C ALA A 23 -14.98 -6.06 3.99
N ARG A 24 -15.07 -6.01 5.33
CA ARG A 24 -14.36 -6.90 6.25
C ARG A 24 -15.30 -7.96 6.80
N PRO A 25 -15.13 -9.24 6.44
CA PRO A 25 -15.88 -10.29 7.10
C PRO A 25 -15.47 -10.29 8.58
N ASP A 26 -16.44 -10.18 9.49
CA ASP A 26 -16.30 -10.43 10.93
C ASP A 26 -15.91 -11.90 11.24
N LEU A 27 -15.67 -12.71 10.20
CA LEU A 27 -15.57 -14.17 10.20
C LEU A 27 -14.14 -14.72 10.25
N SER A 28 -13.11 -13.89 10.48
CA SER A 28 -11.71 -14.36 10.46
C SER A 28 -10.78 -13.62 11.44
N ARG A 29 -11.27 -13.20 12.61
CA ARG A 29 -10.34 -12.74 13.65
C ARG A 29 -9.73 -13.97 14.33
N ARG A 30 -8.40 -14.10 14.27
CA ARG A 30 -7.71 -15.18 15.00
C ARG A 30 -8.01 -15.08 16.49
N ASP A 31 -8.25 -16.22 17.12
CA ASP A 31 -8.33 -16.32 18.57
C ASP A 31 -6.94 -16.02 19.15
N PRO A 32 -6.76 -14.93 19.92
CA PRO A 32 -5.46 -14.55 20.46
C PRO A 32 -4.87 -15.62 21.38
N GLU A 33 -5.70 -16.34 22.16
CA GLU A 33 -5.22 -17.36 23.10
C GLU A 33 -4.73 -18.61 22.36
N LYS A 34 -5.47 -19.04 21.34
CA LYS A 34 -5.01 -20.13 20.46
C LYS A 34 -3.73 -19.73 19.72
N THR A 35 -3.70 -18.51 19.18
CA THR A 35 -2.54 -17.99 18.44
C THR A 35 -1.30 -17.92 19.33
N LYS A 36 -1.44 -17.50 20.59
CA LYS A 36 -0.37 -17.52 21.60
C LYS A 36 0.21 -18.92 21.80
N VAL A 37 -0.63 -19.94 21.99
CA VAL A 37 -0.18 -21.33 22.17
C VAL A 37 0.56 -21.83 20.93
N ASP A 38 0.01 -21.59 19.74
CA ASP A 38 0.60 -22.03 18.48
C ASP A 38 1.96 -21.35 18.23
N ILE A 39 2.06 -20.03 18.46
CA ILE A 39 3.32 -19.27 18.32
C ILE A 39 4.37 -19.73 19.34
N GLN A 40 4.01 -19.97 20.59
CA GLN A 40 4.97 -20.45 21.59
C GLN A 40 5.51 -21.84 21.23
N ALA A 41 4.65 -22.73 20.74
CA ALA A 41 5.05 -24.06 20.26
C ALA A 41 6.02 -23.94 19.07
N TRP A 42 5.74 -23.05 18.12
CA TRP A 42 6.62 -22.78 17.00
C TRP A 42 7.97 -22.18 17.45
N LEU A 43 7.99 -21.15 18.30
CA LEU A 43 9.21 -20.58 18.85
C LEU A 43 10.06 -21.63 19.58
N THR A 44 9.42 -22.54 20.31
CA THR A 44 10.11 -23.66 20.99
C THR A 44 10.79 -24.61 20.02
N ALA A 45 10.22 -24.81 18.83
CA ALA A 45 10.78 -25.65 17.78
C ALA A 45 11.87 -24.93 16.96
N THR A 46 11.75 -23.61 16.80
CA THR A 46 12.62 -22.79 15.94
C THR A 46 13.89 -22.32 16.66
N LEU A 47 13.79 -21.96 17.94
CA LEU A 47 14.91 -21.42 18.71
C LEU A 47 15.88 -22.52 19.16
N ALA A 48 17.09 -22.10 19.52
CA ALA A 48 18.13 -23.01 19.98
C ALA A 48 17.69 -23.75 21.26
N GLN A 49 18.18 -24.99 21.42
CA GLN A 49 17.90 -25.76 22.63
C GLN A 49 18.38 -25.01 23.87
N GLY A 50 17.48 -24.84 24.85
CA GLY A 50 17.75 -24.09 26.07
C GLY A 50 17.34 -22.62 26.04
N SER A 51 16.79 -22.12 24.91
CA SER A 51 16.21 -20.77 24.85
C SER A 51 14.95 -20.62 25.70
N ASP A 52 14.18 -21.70 25.92
CA ASP A 52 12.99 -21.69 26.81
C ASP A 52 12.02 -20.52 26.54
N PRO A 53 11.47 -20.40 25.31
CA PRO A 53 10.64 -19.27 24.95
C PRO A 53 9.26 -19.30 25.61
N GLU A 54 8.83 -18.14 26.09
CA GLU A 54 7.50 -17.88 26.60
C GLU A 54 6.86 -16.74 25.80
N VAL A 55 5.60 -16.91 25.41
CA VAL A 55 4.82 -15.85 24.77
C VAL A 55 3.92 -15.24 25.84
N ASP A 56 4.16 -13.98 26.17
CA ASP A 56 3.44 -13.28 27.23
C ASP A 56 2.10 -12.75 26.72
N GLU A 57 2.12 -12.05 25.59
CA GLU A 57 0.95 -11.40 25.02
C GLU A 57 0.90 -11.55 23.50
N VAL A 58 -0.33 -11.70 22.98
CA VAL A 58 -0.63 -11.65 21.55
C VAL A 58 -1.73 -10.62 21.33
N HIS A 59 -1.40 -9.55 20.62
CA HIS A 59 -2.32 -8.48 20.29
C HIS A 59 -2.59 -8.45 18.79
N VAL A 60 -3.86 -8.61 18.42
CA VAL A 60 -4.35 -8.51 17.04
C VAL A 60 -4.99 -7.12 16.87
N PRO A 61 -4.34 -6.16 16.19
CA PRO A 61 -4.86 -4.81 16.02
C PRO A 61 -6.24 -4.80 15.35
N GLU A 62 -7.08 -3.85 15.76
CA GLU A 62 -8.42 -3.65 15.18
C GLU A 62 -8.35 -3.11 13.74
N SER A 63 -7.27 -2.39 13.43
CA SER A 63 -6.97 -1.80 12.12
C SER A 63 -5.81 -2.55 11.43
N ASN A 64 -6.05 -3.78 10.95
CA ASN A 64 -5.12 -4.43 10.03
C ASN A 64 -5.37 -3.97 8.58
N GLY A 65 -4.31 -3.93 7.77
CA GLY A 65 -4.37 -3.69 6.33
C GLY A 65 -5.17 -4.77 5.60
N MET A 66 -5.63 -4.49 4.38
CA MET A 66 -6.57 -5.37 3.66
C MET A 66 -5.94 -6.66 3.10
N SER A 67 -4.61 -6.74 3.06
CA SER A 67 -3.87 -7.79 2.34
C SER A 67 -3.32 -8.91 3.22
N SER A 68 -3.04 -8.66 4.49
CA SER A 68 -2.46 -9.65 5.41
C SER A 68 -2.77 -9.33 6.86
N GLU A 69 -2.77 -10.35 7.70
CA GLU A 69 -2.99 -10.18 9.13
C GLU A 69 -1.67 -9.84 9.82
N THR A 70 -1.66 -8.77 10.60
CA THR A 70 -0.53 -8.39 11.44
C THR A 70 -0.86 -8.72 12.89
N VAL A 71 0.04 -9.43 13.57
CA VAL A 71 -0.11 -9.82 14.97
C VAL A 71 1.12 -9.35 15.74
N LEU A 72 0.91 -8.58 16.80
CA LEU A 72 1.97 -8.13 17.70
C LEU A 72 2.14 -9.17 18.81
N VAL A 73 3.37 -9.62 19.03
CA VAL A 73 3.69 -10.66 20.02
C VAL A 73 4.76 -10.16 20.97
N ASP A 74 4.49 -10.21 22.27
CA ASP A 74 5.49 -9.99 23.31
C ASP A 74 5.93 -11.35 23.82
N ALA A 75 7.22 -11.65 23.64
CA ALA A 75 7.81 -12.92 24.04
C ALA A 75 9.08 -12.70 24.85
N THR A 76 9.47 -13.69 25.64
CA THR A 76 10.76 -13.73 26.33
C THR A 76 11.46 -15.05 26.07
N TRP A 77 12.79 -15.02 25.98
CA TRP A 77 13.60 -16.24 25.97
C TRP A 77 15.02 -15.97 26.44
N VAL A 78 15.78 -17.03 26.67
CA VAL A 78 17.18 -16.98 27.11
C VAL A 78 18.11 -16.80 25.90
N VAL A 79 18.92 -15.74 25.94
CA VAL A 79 20.03 -15.47 25.02
C VAL A 79 21.29 -15.31 25.87
N ASP A 80 22.33 -16.09 25.57
CA ASP A 80 23.61 -16.07 26.30
C ASP A 80 23.50 -16.18 27.84
N GLY A 81 22.47 -16.89 28.32
CA GLY A 81 22.22 -17.12 29.74
C GLY A 81 21.38 -16.05 30.43
N GLU A 82 20.97 -15.01 29.72
CA GLU A 82 20.09 -13.95 30.23
C GLU A 82 18.71 -14.05 29.56
N ARG A 83 17.64 -13.90 30.35
CA ARG A 83 16.28 -13.82 29.80
C ARG A 83 16.02 -12.41 29.29
N VAL A 84 15.64 -12.30 28.02
CA VAL A 84 15.46 -11.03 27.31
C VAL A 84 14.05 -10.91 26.74
N ASP A 85 13.52 -9.70 26.76
CA ASP A 85 12.25 -9.33 26.13
C ASP A 85 12.43 -9.20 24.62
N GLN A 86 11.44 -9.70 23.87
CA GLN A 86 11.48 -9.86 22.42
C GLN A 86 10.14 -9.46 21.83
N PRO A 87 9.95 -8.16 21.55
CA PRO A 87 8.75 -7.67 20.89
C PRO A 87 8.82 -7.96 19.38
N LEU A 88 7.92 -8.83 18.93
CA LEU A 88 7.85 -9.34 17.58
C LEU A 88 6.58 -8.87 16.87
N VAL A 89 6.63 -8.92 15.54
CA VAL A 89 5.48 -8.77 14.65
C VAL A 89 5.45 -9.98 13.73
N PHE A 90 4.31 -10.67 13.71
CA PHE A 90 4.01 -11.75 12.78
C PHE A 90 3.14 -11.17 11.68
N ARG A 91 3.65 -11.17 10.45
CA ARG A 91 2.83 -10.93 9.26
C ARG A 91 2.39 -12.29 8.74
N ILE A 92 1.08 -12.51 8.69
CA ILE A 92 0.48 -13.82 8.41
C ILE A 92 -0.34 -13.72 7.12
N ALA A 93 -0.17 -14.69 6.22
CA ALA A 93 -0.93 -14.75 4.98
C ALA A 93 -2.44 -14.85 5.29
N PRO A 94 -3.30 -14.18 4.51
CA PRO A 94 -4.74 -14.27 4.70
C PRO A 94 -5.25 -15.67 4.37
N ASP A 95 -6.37 -16.06 4.98
CA ASP A 95 -7.03 -17.33 4.69
C ASP A 95 -7.46 -17.37 3.20
N GLU A 96 -7.24 -18.49 2.52
CA GLU A 96 -7.67 -18.69 1.12
C GLU A 96 -9.18 -18.52 0.93
N ALA A 97 -9.97 -18.73 1.98
CA ALA A 97 -11.42 -18.48 1.97
C ALA A 97 -11.77 -16.98 1.85
N ALA A 98 -10.85 -16.08 2.22
CA ALA A 98 -10.99 -14.65 2.06
C ALA A 98 -10.50 -14.26 0.66
N VAL A 99 -11.40 -14.32 -0.33
CA VAL A 99 -11.19 -13.86 -1.74
C VAL A 99 -10.05 -12.85 -1.81
N PRO A 100 -8.91 -13.21 -2.41
CA PRO A 100 -7.69 -12.46 -2.17
C PRO A 100 -7.73 -11.12 -2.90
N VAL A 101 -7.05 -10.12 -2.34
CA VAL A 101 -6.86 -8.83 -3.02
C VAL A 101 -5.85 -9.03 -4.15
N PHE A 102 -4.75 -9.74 -3.89
CA PHE A 102 -3.71 -10.03 -4.88
C PHE A 102 -3.81 -11.45 -5.42
N GLN A 103 -3.32 -11.67 -6.64
CA GLN A 103 -3.32 -13.00 -7.26
C GLN A 103 -2.43 -14.00 -6.52
N LYS A 104 -1.33 -13.52 -5.92
CA LYS A 104 -0.37 -14.29 -5.15
C LYS A 104 0.07 -13.46 -3.94
N TYR A 105 0.18 -14.09 -2.78
CA TYR A 105 0.84 -13.51 -1.62
C TYR A 105 2.27 -14.05 -1.56
N ASP A 106 3.22 -13.26 -2.05
CA ASP A 106 4.64 -13.63 -2.14
C ASP A 106 5.41 -13.19 -0.89
N PHE A 107 5.27 -13.95 0.18
CA PHE A 107 5.91 -13.64 1.47
C PHE A 107 7.44 -13.84 1.41
N ASP A 108 7.94 -14.73 0.55
CA ASP A 108 9.39 -14.87 0.29
C ASP A 108 9.97 -13.57 -0.27
N SER A 109 9.34 -13.00 -1.29
CA SER A 109 9.79 -11.75 -1.91
C SER A 109 9.73 -10.59 -0.92
N GLN A 110 8.67 -10.49 -0.11
CA GLN A 110 8.56 -9.48 0.95
C GLN A 110 9.65 -9.63 2.01
N PHE A 111 9.89 -10.84 2.50
CA PHE A 111 10.95 -11.11 3.48
C PHE A 111 12.33 -10.74 2.92
N ARG A 112 12.62 -11.16 1.69
CA ARG A 112 13.92 -10.94 1.04
C ARG A 112 14.16 -9.48 0.68
N VAL A 113 13.14 -8.75 0.21
CA VAL A 113 13.31 -7.32 -0.10
C VAL A 113 13.57 -6.52 1.17
N MET A 114 12.85 -6.79 2.26
CA MET A 114 13.09 -6.11 3.55
C MET A 114 14.51 -6.34 4.08
N ALA A 115 14.98 -7.60 4.04
CA ALA A 115 16.34 -7.94 4.42
C ALA A 115 17.40 -7.21 3.57
N LYS A 116 17.23 -7.22 2.25
CA LYS A 116 18.18 -6.57 1.32
C LYS A 116 18.16 -5.05 1.41
N VAL A 117 17.00 -4.43 1.62
CA VAL A 117 16.92 -2.97 1.81
C VAL A 117 17.69 -2.54 3.05
N ARG A 118 17.56 -3.29 4.16
CA ARG A 118 18.32 -3.06 5.39
C ARG A 118 19.82 -3.29 5.22
N GLU A 119 20.22 -4.21 4.34
CA GLU A 119 21.64 -4.46 4.02
C GLU A 119 22.25 -3.36 3.12
N LEU A 120 21.47 -2.87 2.16
CA LEU A 120 21.98 -2.06 1.04
C LEU A 120 21.67 -0.56 1.15
N SER A 121 20.94 -0.13 2.18
CA SER A 121 20.54 1.27 2.35
C SER A 121 20.35 1.65 3.82
N ASP A 122 20.26 2.96 4.08
CA ASP A 122 19.98 3.51 5.41
C ASP A 122 18.46 3.64 5.70
N VAL A 123 17.61 3.07 4.84
CA VAL A 123 16.16 3.17 4.99
C VAL A 123 15.73 2.33 6.19
N PRO A 124 14.98 2.91 7.14
CA PRO A 124 14.57 2.19 8.33
C PRO A 124 13.52 1.15 7.95
N VAL A 125 13.92 -0.13 7.89
CA VAL A 125 13.04 -1.27 7.67
C VAL A 125 13.15 -2.20 8.88
N PRO A 126 12.01 -2.75 9.39
CA PRO A 126 12.03 -3.77 10.43
C PRO A 126 12.96 -4.92 10.08
N GLU A 127 13.73 -5.39 11.07
CA GLU A 127 14.59 -6.54 10.89
C GLU A 127 13.72 -7.79 10.76
N VAL A 128 13.84 -8.50 9.65
CA VAL A 128 13.15 -9.77 9.46
C VAL A 128 13.98 -10.91 10.04
N PHE A 129 13.36 -11.79 10.81
CA PHE A 129 14.03 -12.87 11.53
C PHE A 129 13.81 -14.23 10.89
N TRP A 130 12.56 -14.58 10.60
CA TRP A 130 12.18 -15.90 10.11
C TRP A 130 11.07 -15.81 9.08
N LEU A 131 11.13 -16.67 8.07
CA LEU A 131 10.05 -16.99 7.14
C LEU A 131 9.64 -18.43 7.39
N GLU A 132 8.35 -18.64 7.65
CA GLU A 132 7.73 -19.96 7.83
C GLU A 132 6.70 -20.18 6.72
N GLU A 133 6.98 -21.13 5.84
CA GLU A 133 6.10 -21.47 4.72
C GLU A 133 5.12 -22.59 5.05
N ASP A 134 5.37 -23.39 6.11
CA ASP A 134 4.47 -24.47 6.51
C ASP A 134 3.26 -23.92 7.29
N PRO A 135 2.03 -23.95 6.73
CA PRO A 135 0.85 -23.48 7.42
C PRO A 135 0.48 -24.35 8.63
N SER A 136 1.10 -25.52 8.83
CA SER A 136 0.76 -26.43 9.94
C SER A 136 1.02 -25.84 11.33
N HIS A 137 1.89 -24.82 11.43
CA HIS A 137 2.27 -24.20 12.69
C HIS A 137 1.20 -23.28 13.25
N ILE A 138 0.73 -22.29 12.46
CA ILE A 138 -0.26 -21.30 12.93
C ILE A 138 -1.48 -21.21 12.00
N GLY A 139 -1.61 -22.09 11.01
CA GLY A 139 -2.73 -22.14 10.08
C GLY A 139 -2.55 -21.37 8.77
N ALA A 140 -1.41 -20.71 8.55
CA ALA A 140 -1.05 -20.02 7.31
C ALA A 140 0.47 -19.77 7.26
N PRO A 141 1.08 -19.56 6.08
CA PRO A 141 2.43 -19.04 5.97
C PRO A 141 2.57 -17.67 6.65
N PHE A 142 3.75 -17.38 7.19
CA PHE A 142 4.02 -16.12 7.86
C PHE A 142 5.50 -15.77 7.83
N PHE A 143 5.82 -14.51 8.08
CA PHE A 143 7.16 -14.12 8.48
C PHE A 143 7.13 -13.27 9.75
N VAL A 144 8.26 -13.27 10.45
CA VAL A 144 8.44 -12.60 11.73
C VAL A 144 9.48 -11.51 11.58
N MET A 145 9.20 -10.35 12.16
CA MET A 145 10.09 -9.20 12.16
C MET A 145 10.13 -8.50 13.52
N SER A 146 11.12 -7.65 13.73
CA SER A 146 11.23 -6.78 14.90
C SER A 146 10.05 -5.81 14.97
N ARG A 147 9.54 -5.53 16.17
CA ARG A 147 8.55 -4.48 16.37
C ARG A 147 9.19 -3.09 16.28
N ALA A 148 8.67 -2.26 15.38
CA ALA A 148 8.98 -0.83 15.33
C ALA A 148 8.00 -0.03 16.20
N TYR A 149 8.43 1.14 16.67
CA TYR A 149 7.66 1.99 17.58
C TYR A 149 7.54 3.41 17.01
N GLY A 150 6.31 3.85 16.79
CA GLY A 150 5.98 5.11 16.14
C GLY A 150 4.49 5.21 15.84
N VAL A 151 4.10 6.25 15.13
CA VAL A 151 2.73 6.52 14.70
C VAL A 151 2.64 6.54 13.18
N VAL A 152 1.51 6.13 12.63
CA VAL A 152 1.23 6.13 11.19
C VAL A 152 0.15 7.17 10.91
N PRO A 153 0.21 7.96 9.81
CA PRO A 153 -0.91 8.77 9.36
C PRO A 153 -2.11 7.86 9.07
N PRO A 154 -3.30 8.12 9.66
CA PRO A 154 -4.42 7.20 9.52
C PRO A 154 -4.98 7.16 8.09
N ASP A 155 -5.34 5.96 7.62
CA ASP A 155 -6.15 5.77 6.41
C ASP A 155 -7.65 5.83 6.72
N VAL A 156 -8.05 5.61 7.99
CA VAL A 156 -9.46 5.65 8.41
C VAL A 156 -9.64 6.38 9.74
N LEU A 157 -10.32 7.54 9.77
CA LEU A 157 -10.57 8.37 8.59
C LEU A 157 -9.24 8.84 7.96
N PRO A 158 -9.18 9.13 6.65
CA PRO A 158 -7.98 9.63 6.00
C PRO A 158 -7.36 10.82 6.76
N TYR A 159 -6.03 10.84 6.84
CA TYR A 159 -5.29 11.80 7.67
C TYR A 159 -5.53 13.27 7.28
N ASP A 160 -5.95 13.55 6.06
CA ASP A 160 -6.27 14.90 5.58
C ASP A 160 -7.69 15.35 5.97
N PHE A 161 -8.48 14.51 6.65
CA PHE A 161 -9.84 14.86 7.09
C PHE A 161 -9.87 15.62 8.43
N GLY A 162 -8.74 15.71 9.13
CA GLY A 162 -8.64 16.37 10.44
C GLY A 162 -8.49 15.43 11.63
N ASP A 163 -8.42 16.03 12.82
CA ASP A 163 -8.45 15.36 14.13
C ASP A 163 -7.42 14.23 14.30
N ASN A 164 -6.20 14.43 13.80
CA ASN A 164 -5.09 13.49 13.95
C ASN A 164 -3.74 14.20 14.03
N TRP A 165 -2.73 13.46 14.50
CA TRP A 165 -1.41 13.98 14.84
C TRP A 165 -0.68 14.67 13.67
N LEU A 166 -0.93 14.26 12.43
CA LEU A 166 -0.27 14.85 11.26
C LEU A 166 -1.00 16.11 10.81
N PHE A 167 -2.33 16.05 10.71
CA PHE A 167 -3.14 17.21 10.33
C PHE A 167 -2.97 18.37 11.31
N ASP A 168 -2.96 18.07 12.62
CA ASP A 168 -2.86 19.07 13.68
C ASP A 168 -1.41 19.53 13.96
N ALA A 169 -0.43 18.98 13.24
CA ALA A 169 0.97 19.34 13.39
C ALA A 169 1.27 20.77 12.90
N LEU A 170 2.38 21.34 13.36
CA LEU A 170 2.87 22.62 12.85
C LEU A 170 3.29 22.46 11.37
N PRO A 171 3.18 23.52 10.54
CA PRO A 171 3.61 23.46 9.15
C PRO A 171 5.06 22.98 8.96
N ASP A 172 5.97 23.39 9.85
CA ASP A 172 7.38 22.96 9.82
C ASP A 172 7.53 21.45 10.12
N ASP A 173 6.66 20.88 10.95
CA ASP A 173 6.67 19.45 11.29
C ASP A 173 6.07 18.61 10.15
N GLN A 174 4.98 19.07 9.51
CA GLN A 174 4.45 18.48 8.29
C GLN A 174 5.52 18.48 7.19
N ARG A 175 6.20 19.62 7.01
CA ARG A 175 7.29 19.74 6.03
C ARG A 175 8.44 18.79 6.33
N ARG A 176 8.83 18.65 7.61
CA ARG A 176 9.85 17.70 8.03
C ARG A 176 9.47 16.25 7.68
N LEU A 177 8.19 15.89 7.82
CA LEU A 177 7.70 14.58 7.42
C LEU A 177 7.86 14.36 5.91
N GLU A 178 7.45 15.31 5.08
CA GLU A 178 7.66 15.24 3.63
C GLU A 178 9.15 15.05 3.31
N GLU A 179 10.01 15.90 3.87
CA GLU A 179 11.44 15.90 3.59
C GLU A 179 12.12 14.58 3.94
N THR A 180 11.82 14.04 5.13
CA THR A 180 12.41 12.79 5.59
C THR A 180 11.81 11.56 4.92
N THR A 181 10.55 11.62 4.47
CA THR A 181 9.94 10.58 3.64
C THR A 181 10.58 10.54 2.25
N ILE A 182 10.83 11.71 1.66
CA ILE A 182 11.55 11.81 0.39
C ILE A 182 13.01 11.37 0.55
N ASP A 183 13.67 11.64 1.68
CA ASP A 183 15.01 11.10 1.96
C ASP A 183 15.02 9.55 1.92
N ALA A 184 14.02 8.90 2.52
CA ALA A 184 13.89 7.45 2.47
C ALA A 184 13.69 6.95 1.02
N LEU A 185 12.80 7.56 0.23
CA LEU A 185 12.64 7.21 -1.18
C LEU A 185 13.90 7.44 -2.02
N VAL A 186 14.61 8.54 -1.80
CA VAL A 186 15.89 8.82 -2.49
C VAL A 186 16.91 7.74 -2.15
N SER A 187 17.03 7.35 -0.87
CA SER A 187 17.93 6.29 -0.43
C SER A 187 17.58 4.93 -1.05
N LEU A 188 16.29 4.55 -1.12
CA LEU A 188 15.85 3.33 -1.79
C LEU A 188 16.20 3.34 -3.28
N HIS A 189 15.89 4.43 -3.97
CA HIS A 189 16.13 4.59 -5.39
C HIS A 189 17.62 4.70 -5.75
N ALA A 190 18.49 4.95 -4.76
CA ALA A 190 19.94 5.02 -4.93
C ALA A 190 20.64 3.65 -4.81
N ILE A 191 19.94 2.58 -4.43
CA ILE A 191 20.53 1.23 -4.37
C ILE A 191 21.01 0.84 -5.77
N ALA A 192 22.32 0.66 -5.90
CA ALA A 192 22.96 0.30 -7.17
C ALA A 192 22.59 -1.12 -7.62
N ASP A 193 22.66 -1.38 -8.93
CA ASP A 193 22.44 -2.70 -9.53
C ASP A 193 21.13 -3.38 -9.07
N ALA A 194 20.05 -2.59 -8.94
CA ALA A 194 18.78 -3.06 -8.37
C ALA A 194 18.23 -4.31 -9.08
N GLU A 195 18.32 -4.42 -10.40
CA GLU A 195 17.87 -5.63 -11.13
C GLU A 195 18.66 -6.89 -10.73
N HIS A 196 19.93 -6.76 -10.35
CA HIS A 196 20.72 -7.89 -9.85
C HIS A 196 20.45 -8.16 -8.37
N ASN A 197 20.42 -7.10 -7.56
CA ASN A 197 20.19 -7.19 -6.13
C ASN A 197 18.76 -7.66 -5.82
N PHE A 198 17.79 -7.42 -6.71
CA PHE A 198 16.39 -7.78 -6.52
C PHE A 198 15.87 -8.56 -7.74
N ASP A 199 16.67 -9.48 -8.26
CA ASP A 199 16.32 -10.33 -9.41
C ASP A 199 14.99 -11.08 -9.25
N PHE A 200 14.65 -11.46 -8.01
CA PHE A 200 13.39 -12.08 -7.63
C PHE A 200 12.17 -11.16 -7.72
N LEU A 201 12.36 -9.84 -7.78
CA LEU A 201 11.30 -8.85 -8.01
C LEU A 201 11.16 -8.45 -9.49
N VAL A 202 12.03 -8.96 -10.37
CA VAL A 202 11.94 -8.67 -11.80
C VAL A 202 10.70 -9.37 -12.36
N SER A 203 9.72 -8.57 -12.78
CA SER A 203 8.46 -9.08 -13.32
C SER A 203 8.68 -10.01 -14.51
N SER A 204 7.92 -11.11 -14.53
CA SER A 204 7.93 -12.09 -15.62
C SER A 204 6.98 -11.74 -16.77
N ALA A 205 6.27 -10.61 -16.65
CA ALA A 205 5.39 -10.10 -17.70
C ALA A 205 6.16 -9.78 -18.98
N GLU A 206 5.44 -9.72 -20.11
CA GLU A 206 6.04 -9.39 -21.40
C GLU A 206 6.48 -7.92 -21.43
N GLY A 207 7.62 -7.64 -22.07
CA GLY A 207 8.13 -6.28 -22.23
C GLY A 207 9.65 -6.21 -22.25
N ASP A 208 10.17 -5.30 -23.07
CA ASP A 208 11.62 -5.09 -23.22
C ASP A 208 12.22 -4.22 -22.11
N THR A 209 11.38 -3.50 -21.36
CA THR A 209 11.79 -2.56 -20.30
C THR A 209 11.11 -2.87 -18.97
N PRO A 210 11.70 -2.49 -17.82
CA PRO A 210 11.03 -2.66 -16.52
C PRO A 210 9.67 -1.96 -16.44
N LEU A 211 9.54 -0.74 -16.97
CA LEU A 211 8.24 -0.05 -17.00
C LEU A 211 7.20 -0.84 -17.81
N ARG A 212 7.58 -1.34 -18.99
CA ARG A 212 6.67 -2.14 -19.83
C ARG A 212 6.18 -3.38 -19.10
N ARG A 213 7.10 -4.12 -18.49
CA ARG A 213 6.77 -5.32 -17.70
C ARG A 213 5.86 -4.98 -16.51
N HIS A 214 6.13 -3.88 -15.81
CA HIS A 214 5.32 -3.42 -14.67
C HIS A 214 3.89 -3.04 -15.10
N VAL A 215 3.70 -2.38 -16.24
CA VAL A 215 2.36 -2.09 -16.80
C VAL A 215 1.66 -3.37 -17.27
N GLU A 216 2.37 -4.29 -17.92
CA GLU A 216 1.79 -5.56 -18.36
C GLU A 216 1.43 -6.51 -17.21
N GLU A 217 2.14 -6.43 -16.09
CA GLU A 217 1.78 -7.10 -14.85
C GLU A 217 0.44 -6.57 -14.30
N LEU A 218 0.25 -5.24 -14.27
CA LEU A 218 -1.05 -4.65 -13.92
C LEU A 218 -2.15 -5.10 -14.89
N ARG A 219 -1.85 -5.18 -16.19
CA ARG A 219 -2.80 -5.68 -17.20
C ARG A 219 -3.15 -7.15 -16.95
N GLY A 220 -2.17 -7.96 -16.54
CA GLY A 220 -2.37 -9.35 -16.09
C GLY A 220 -3.26 -9.46 -14.86
N TYR A 221 -2.99 -8.62 -13.85
CA TYR A 221 -3.81 -8.52 -12.66
C TYR A 221 -5.25 -8.11 -12.99
N TYR A 222 -5.46 -7.11 -13.85
CA TYR A 222 -6.79 -6.73 -14.31
C TYR A 222 -7.53 -7.88 -15.00
N ARG A 223 -6.85 -8.65 -15.88
CA ARG A 223 -7.44 -9.84 -16.50
C ARG A 223 -7.88 -10.88 -15.47
N TRP A 224 -7.12 -11.04 -14.38
CA TRP A 224 -7.45 -11.94 -13.28
C TRP A 224 -8.67 -11.43 -12.47
N VAL A 225 -8.70 -10.13 -12.15
CA VAL A 225 -9.84 -9.46 -11.48
C VAL A 225 -11.14 -9.63 -12.26
N THR A 226 -11.08 -9.58 -13.60
CA THR A 226 -12.25 -9.68 -14.49
C THR A 226 -12.48 -11.07 -15.07
N THR A 227 -12.09 -12.14 -14.35
CA THR A 227 -12.29 -13.53 -14.81
C THR A 227 -13.76 -13.94 -14.93
N ASP A 228 -14.65 -13.20 -14.28
CA ASP A 228 -16.11 -13.31 -14.43
C ASP A 228 -16.64 -12.74 -15.77
N GLY A 229 -15.76 -12.10 -16.56
CA GLY A 229 -16.10 -11.48 -17.85
C GLY A 229 -16.66 -10.06 -17.72
N ILE A 230 -16.82 -9.53 -16.51
CA ILE A 230 -17.33 -8.19 -16.27
C ILE A 230 -16.16 -7.22 -16.25
N ARG A 231 -16.06 -6.36 -17.27
CA ARG A 231 -14.90 -5.48 -17.52
C ARG A 231 -15.31 -4.01 -17.50
N SER A 232 -14.44 -3.16 -16.95
CA SER A 232 -14.61 -1.71 -16.86
C SER A 232 -14.15 -1.04 -18.16
N PRO A 233 -15.06 -0.38 -18.90
CA PRO A 233 -14.68 0.42 -20.06
C PRO A 233 -13.73 1.58 -19.70
N LEU A 234 -13.88 2.16 -18.52
CA LEU A 234 -13.00 3.23 -18.05
C LEU A 234 -11.56 2.74 -17.85
N ILE A 235 -11.35 1.62 -17.17
CA ILE A 235 -10.01 1.02 -16.99
C ILE A 235 -9.37 0.69 -18.34
N GLU A 236 -10.14 0.19 -19.31
CA GLU A 236 -9.62 -0.12 -20.65
C GLU A 236 -9.17 1.13 -21.40
N LYS A 237 -9.97 2.20 -21.37
CA LYS A 237 -9.58 3.50 -21.94
C LYS A 237 -8.32 4.06 -21.27
N CYS A 238 -8.16 3.85 -19.97
CA CYS A 238 -6.95 4.26 -19.24
C CYS A 238 -5.71 3.51 -19.74
N PHE A 239 -5.81 2.20 -19.95
CA PHE A 239 -4.73 1.43 -20.58
C PHE A 239 -4.42 1.94 -22.00
N ASP A 240 -5.43 2.21 -22.83
CA ASP A 240 -5.24 2.75 -24.18
C ASP A 240 -4.55 4.13 -24.13
N TRP A 241 -4.89 4.96 -23.15
CA TRP A 241 -4.24 6.24 -22.91
C TRP A 241 -2.75 6.07 -22.56
N LEU A 242 -2.40 5.11 -21.70
CA LEU A 242 -0.98 4.83 -21.38
C LEU A 242 -0.20 4.41 -22.63
N GLU A 243 -0.78 3.57 -23.49
CA GLU A 243 -0.13 3.19 -24.75
C GLU A 243 0.08 4.38 -25.68
N ALA A 244 -0.88 5.30 -25.75
CA ALA A 244 -0.81 6.49 -26.59
C ALA A 244 0.17 7.56 -26.06
N ASN A 245 0.44 7.57 -24.76
CA ASN A 245 1.24 8.60 -24.08
C ASN A 245 2.51 8.03 -23.43
N TRP A 246 2.98 6.86 -23.90
CA TRP A 246 4.17 6.22 -23.34
C TRP A 246 5.38 7.18 -23.37
N PRO A 247 6.17 7.29 -22.29
CA PRO A 247 7.35 8.17 -22.26
C PRO A 247 8.30 7.87 -23.41
N VAL A 248 8.76 8.92 -24.10
CA VAL A 248 9.72 8.79 -25.21
C VAL A 248 11.04 8.19 -24.72
N GLN A 249 11.42 8.54 -23.50
CA GLN A 249 12.58 7.99 -22.82
C GLN A 249 12.16 7.62 -21.39
N GLU A 250 12.22 6.33 -21.08
CA GLU A 250 11.97 5.86 -19.73
C GLU A 250 13.13 6.26 -18.80
N GLY A 251 12.78 6.62 -17.56
CA GLY A 251 13.76 6.87 -16.50
C GLY A 251 14.55 5.61 -16.12
N PRO A 252 15.73 5.76 -15.48
CA PRO A 252 16.48 4.63 -14.96
C PRO A 252 15.62 3.87 -13.93
N SER A 253 15.55 2.56 -14.10
CA SER A 253 14.82 1.70 -13.17
C SER A 253 15.67 1.36 -11.95
N GLY A 254 14.99 1.22 -10.82
CA GLY A 254 15.58 0.83 -9.54
C GLY A 254 14.61 -0.07 -8.77
N LEU A 255 14.91 -0.29 -7.50
CA LEU A 255 13.92 -0.85 -6.58
C LEU A 255 12.76 0.15 -6.45
N SER A 256 11.55 -0.29 -6.79
CA SER A 256 10.30 0.38 -6.46
C SER A 256 9.73 -0.28 -5.20
N TRP A 257 9.41 0.53 -4.21
CA TRP A 257 8.74 0.11 -2.98
C TRP A 257 7.31 -0.37 -3.30
N GLY A 258 6.63 0.27 -4.26
CA GLY A 258 5.35 -0.21 -4.77
C GLY A 258 4.15 0.47 -4.12
N ASP A 259 3.88 0.23 -2.83
CA ASP A 259 2.85 0.98 -2.08
C ASP A 259 3.49 2.15 -1.31
N ALA A 260 4.17 3.01 -2.07
CA ALA A 260 5.03 4.07 -1.57
C ALA A 260 4.25 5.27 -1.03
N ARG A 261 3.72 5.17 0.20
CA ARG A 261 2.88 6.20 0.82
C ARG A 261 3.13 6.34 2.31
N ILE A 262 2.81 7.51 2.85
CA ILE A 262 3.02 7.82 4.28
C ILE A 262 2.16 6.95 5.21
N GLY A 263 1.00 6.48 4.75
CA GLY A 263 0.16 5.53 5.49
C GLY A 263 0.79 4.13 5.65
N ASN A 264 1.91 3.86 4.98
CA ASN A 264 2.74 2.66 5.16
C ASN A 264 4.11 2.99 5.79
N THR A 265 4.24 4.15 6.42
CA THR A 265 5.47 4.54 7.13
C THR A 265 5.12 4.86 8.58
N MET A 266 5.85 4.26 9.51
CA MET A 266 5.81 4.66 10.91
C MET A 266 6.76 5.82 11.13
N TYR A 267 6.32 6.81 11.90
CA TYR A 267 7.07 8.00 12.23
C TYR A 267 7.26 8.14 13.73
N ALA A 268 8.42 8.65 14.12
CA ALA A 268 8.66 9.22 15.43
C ALA A 268 9.31 10.59 15.23
N ASP A 269 8.77 11.63 15.87
CA ASP A 269 9.24 13.01 15.67
C ASP A 269 9.31 13.40 14.18
N PHE A 270 8.23 13.09 13.45
CA PHE A 270 8.07 13.37 12.00
C PHE A 270 9.19 12.80 11.10
N ALA A 271 9.95 11.80 11.57
CA ALA A 271 10.94 11.09 10.77
C ALA A 271 10.60 9.59 10.68
N PRO A 272 10.78 8.94 9.51
CA PRO A 272 10.54 7.51 9.36
C PRO A 272 11.36 6.69 10.35
N VAL A 273 10.71 5.74 11.01
CA VAL A 273 11.33 4.72 11.87
C VAL A 273 11.04 3.30 11.39
N ALA A 274 10.07 3.12 10.49
CA ALA A 274 9.86 1.90 9.74
C ALA A 274 9.09 2.17 8.44
N VAL A 275 9.66 1.74 7.31
CA VAL A 275 8.98 1.63 6.01
C VAL A 275 8.39 0.23 5.92
N LEU A 276 7.08 0.17 5.80
CA LEU A 276 6.28 -1.05 5.86
C LEU A 276 5.73 -1.40 4.47
N ASP A 277 4.98 -2.49 4.43
CA ASP A 277 4.19 -2.90 3.28
C ASP A 277 4.91 -3.02 1.93
N TRP A 278 5.68 -4.11 1.81
CA TRP A 278 6.52 -4.40 0.64
C TRP A 278 5.87 -5.37 -0.35
N GLU A 279 4.55 -5.60 -0.25
CA GLU A 279 3.86 -6.61 -1.07
C GLU A 279 3.76 -6.24 -2.55
N MET A 280 3.88 -4.95 -2.85
CA MET A 280 3.83 -4.38 -4.20
C MET A 280 5.22 -4.01 -4.73
N ALA A 281 6.28 -4.39 -4.02
CA ALA A 281 7.65 -4.08 -4.39
C ALA A 281 8.03 -4.73 -5.73
N GLY A 282 8.80 -4.00 -6.53
CA GLY A 282 9.11 -4.39 -7.89
C GLY A 282 10.34 -3.67 -8.45
N ILE A 283 10.59 -3.86 -9.73
CA ILE A 283 11.57 -3.07 -10.48
C ILE A 283 10.85 -2.16 -11.45
N ALA A 284 11.00 -0.85 -11.27
CA ALA A 284 10.36 0.16 -12.10
C ALA A 284 11.16 1.48 -12.09
N PRO A 285 10.88 2.40 -13.02
CA PRO A 285 11.34 3.78 -12.91
C PRO A 285 10.90 4.43 -11.60
N ARG A 286 11.74 5.30 -11.06
CA ARG A 286 11.56 5.99 -9.77
C ARG A 286 10.28 6.82 -9.71
N GLU A 287 9.82 7.27 -10.87
CA GLU A 287 8.58 8.02 -11.06
C GLU A 287 7.33 7.20 -10.67
N VAL A 288 7.39 5.86 -10.72
CA VAL A 288 6.27 5.01 -10.30
C VAL A 288 5.96 5.21 -8.81
N ASP A 289 6.98 5.17 -7.95
CA ASP A 289 6.81 5.39 -6.50
C ASP A 289 6.42 6.85 -6.20
N LEU A 290 7.06 7.83 -6.86
CA LEU A 290 6.75 9.24 -6.67
C LEU A 290 5.30 9.56 -7.05
N ALA A 291 4.87 9.08 -8.22
CA ALA A 291 3.51 9.29 -8.68
C ALA A 291 2.48 8.57 -7.81
N TRP A 292 2.82 7.40 -7.26
CA TRP A 292 1.97 6.68 -6.32
C TRP A 292 1.75 7.49 -5.04
N MET A 293 2.82 8.00 -4.42
CA MET A 293 2.76 8.83 -3.22
C MET A 293 1.89 10.08 -3.43
N ILE A 294 2.17 10.82 -4.51
CA ILE A 294 1.46 12.05 -4.87
C ILE A 294 -0.01 11.75 -5.14
N PHE A 295 -0.29 10.72 -5.94
CA PHE A 295 -1.65 10.40 -6.32
C PHE A 295 -2.51 9.96 -5.13
N LEU A 296 -1.99 9.17 -4.19
CA LEU A 296 -2.78 8.73 -3.05
C LEU A 296 -3.10 9.85 -2.06
N HIS A 297 -2.17 10.78 -1.84
CA HIS A 297 -2.52 12.01 -1.12
C HIS A 297 -3.63 12.77 -1.86
N ARG A 298 -3.49 12.96 -3.18
CA ARG A 298 -4.50 13.67 -3.97
C ARG A 298 -5.86 12.96 -3.99
N PHE A 299 -5.87 11.64 -3.97
CA PHE A 299 -7.10 10.85 -3.90
C PHE A 299 -7.87 11.16 -2.62
N PHE A 300 -7.20 11.21 -1.47
CA PHE A 300 -7.83 11.61 -0.22
C PHE A 300 -8.26 13.09 -0.24
N GLU A 301 -7.45 13.98 -0.81
CA GLU A 301 -7.81 15.39 -0.97
C GLU A 301 -9.07 15.58 -1.81
N ASP A 302 -9.22 14.86 -2.92
CA ASP A 302 -10.42 14.93 -3.76
C ASP A 302 -11.66 14.47 -2.97
N ILE A 303 -11.52 13.47 -2.07
CA ILE A 303 -12.62 13.07 -1.17
C ILE A 303 -12.91 14.15 -0.13
N ALA A 304 -11.89 14.68 0.55
CA ALA A 304 -12.05 15.76 1.52
C ALA A 304 -12.78 16.97 0.90
N ASN A 305 -12.36 17.39 -0.30
CA ASN A 305 -13.00 18.46 -1.06
C ASN A 305 -14.47 18.15 -1.39
N SER A 306 -14.78 16.91 -1.81
CA SER A 306 -16.16 16.49 -2.08
C SER A 306 -17.07 16.56 -0.84
N MET A 307 -16.48 16.41 0.35
CA MET A 307 -17.16 16.48 1.64
C MET A 307 -17.18 17.91 2.23
N GLY A 308 -16.55 18.89 1.56
CA GLY A 308 -16.40 20.26 2.06
C GLY A 308 -15.45 20.39 3.25
N LEU A 309 -14.55 19.43 3.43
CA LEU A 309 -13.48 19.45 4.43
C LEU A 309 -12.30 20.30 3.91
N PRO A 310 -11.49 20.90 4.80
CA PRO A 310 -10.38 21.75 4.39
C PRO A 310 -9.24 21.01 3.68
N GLY A 311 -9.04 19.71 3.97
CA GLY A 311 -7.90 18.96 3.45
C GLY A 311 -6.55 19.51 3.93
N MET A 312 -5.50 19.07 3.25
CA MET A 312 -4.11 19.49 3.33
C MET A 312 -3.57 19.82 1.92
N PRO A 313 -4.14 20.79 1.19
CA PRO A 313 -3.91 20.97 -0.26
C PRO A 313 -2.47 21.32 -0.66
N GLU A 314 -1.67 21.85 0.28
CA GLU A 314 -0.25 22.18 0.05
C GLU A 314 0.70 21.04 0.39
N PHE A 315 0.20 19.99 1.06
CA PHE A 315 0.98 18.83 1.49
C PHE A 315 1.09 17.82 0.35
N MET A 316 2.22 17.12 0.24
CA MET A 316 2.54 16.18 -0.84
C MET A 316 2.24 16.72 -2.24
N HIS A 317 2.30 18.04 -2.40
CA HIS A 317 2.00 18.70 -3.66
C HIS A 317 3.03 18.30 -4.71
N ARG A 318 2.56 17.88 -5.89
CA ARG A 318 3.40 17.30 -6.95
C ARG A 318 4.66 18.11 -7.22
N THR A 319 4.51 19.40 -7.50
CA THR A 319 5.63 20.28 -7.86
C THR A 319 6.67 20.34 -6.74
N GLN A 320 6.23 20.42 -5.48
CA GLN A 320 7.13 20.50 -4.33
C GLN A 320 7.85 19.17 -4.10
N ILE A 321 7.15 18.04 -4.23
CA ILE A 321 7.74 16.71 -4.06
C ILE A 321 8.76 16.40 -5.17
N VAL A 322 8.46 16.76 -6.42
CA VAL A 322 9.38 16.59 -7.56
C VAL A 322 10.64 17.45 -7.38
N GLU A 323 10.49 18.74 -7.04
CA GLU A 323 11.62 19.64 -6.78
C GLU A 323 12.47 19.16 -5.60
N MET A 324 11.83 18.69 -4.53
CA MET A 324 12.51 18.16 -3.36
C MET A 324 13.29 16.88 -3.69
N TYR A 325 12.68 15.96 -4.44
CA TYR A 325 13.34 14.73 -4.89
C TYR A 325 14.52 15.04 -5.80
N GLU A 326 14.36 15.97 -6.74
CA GLU A 326 15.44 16.42 -7.63
C GLU A 326 16.61 16.99 -6.85
N ALA A 327 16.34 17.90 -5.90
CA ALA A 327 17.37 18.52 -5.08
C ALA A 327 18.16 17.51 -4.24
N LYS A 328 17.51 16.45 -3.75
CA LYS A 328 18.11 15.42 -2.89
C LYS A 328 18.82 14.31 -3.67
N SER A 329 18.27 13.91 -4.83
CA SER A 329 18.79 12.77 -5.62
C SER A 329 19.71 13.19 -6.77
N GLY A 330 19.65 14.44 -7.23
CA GLY A 330 20.29 14.91 -8.46
C GLY A 330 19.64 14.36 -9.74
N TYR A 331 18.46 13.75 -9.64
CA TYR A 331 17.69 13.23 -10.76
C TYR A 331 16.39 14.00 -10.91
N THR A 332 16.09 14.51 -12.11
CA THR A 332 14.84 15.23 -12.41
C THR A 332 13.77 14.26 -12.92
N PRO A 333 12.71 13.95 -12.13
CA PRO A 333 11.57 13.16 -12.61
C PRO A 333 10.94 13.76 -13.87
N GLN A 334 10.66 12.93 -14.87
CA GLN A 334 10.04 13.34 -16.14
C GLN A 334 8.67 12.71 -16.32
N ASP A 335 7.87 13.24 -17.25
CA ASP A 335 6.60 12.65 -17.70
C ASP A 335 5.64 12.30 -16.55
N MET A 336 5.65 13.08 -15.46
CA MET A 336 4.88 12.78 -14.25
C MET A 336 3.36 12.69 -14.50
N ASP A 337 2.80 13.31 -15.56
CA ASP A 337 1.40 13.11 -15.95
C ASP A 337 1.12 11.64 -16.32
N PHE A 338 2.03 11.01 -17.07
CA PHE A 338 1.95 9.60 -17.42
C PHE A 338 1.99 8.72 -16.18
N TYR A 339 2.96 8.97 -15.29
CA TYR A 339 3.13 8.17 -14.08
C TYR A 339 1.97 8.39 -13.09
N THR A 340 1.42 9.59 -12.98
CA THR A 340 0.22 9.88 -12.17
C THR A 340 -1.03 9.21 -12.75
N MET A 341 -1.22 9.21 -14.06
CA MET A 341 -2.29 8.43 -14.70
C MET A 341 -2.12 6.94 -14.41
N TYR A 342 -0.88 6.43 -14.50
CA TYR A 342 -0.58 5.04 -14.22
C TYR A 342 -0.85 4.66 -12.76
N ALA A 343 -0.47 5.51 -11.80
CA ALA A 343 -0.80 5.34 -10.39
C ALA A 343 -2.32 5.31 -10.16
N ALA A 344 -3.06 6.24 -10.78
CA ALA A 344 -4.52 6.31 -10.70
C ALA A 344 -5.20 5.06 -11.28
N LEU A 345 -4.73 4.57 -12.42
CA LEU A 345 -5.20 3.34 -13.03
C LEU A 345 -4.91 2.14 -12.12
N ARG A 346 -3.68 2.01 -11.63
CA ARG A 346 -3.25 0.92 -10.75
C ARG A 346 -4.11 0.87 -9.48
N HIS A 347 -4.29 2.02 -8.82
CA HIS A 347 -5.18 2.15 -7.67
C HIS A 347 -6.63 1.79 -8.04
N GLY A 348 -7.13 2.23 -9.20
CA GLY A 348 -8.48 1.92 -9.68
C GLY A 348 -8.72 0.42 -9.88
N VAL A 349 -7.76 -0.31 -10.46
CA VAL A 349 -7.86 -1.77 -10.61
C VAL A 349 -7.91 -2.45 -9.23
N ILE A 350 -7.02 -2.07 -8.30
CA ILE A 350 -6.97 -2.65 -6.94
C ILE A 350 -8.29 -2.38 -6.19
N MET A 351 -8.77 -1.14 -6.20
CA MET A 351 -10.01 -0.78 -5.51
C MET A 351 -11.23 -1.45 -6.13
N SER A 352 -11.25 -1.64 -7.46
CA SER A 352 -12.32 -2.40 -8.10
C SER A 352 -12.38 -3.85 -7.60
N GLN A 353 -11.22 -4.47 -7.33
CA GLN A 353 -11.16 -5.81 -6.75
C GLN A 353 -11.62 -5.83 -5.29
N VAL A 354 -11.24 -4.81 -4.50
CA VAL A 354 -11.72 -4.65 -3.12
C VAL A 354 -13.25 -4.54 -3.08
N GLN A 355 -13.85 -3.75 -3.98
CA GLN A 355 -15.30 -3.62 -4.06
C GLN A 355 -15.98 -4.90 -4.55
N ARG A 356 -15.41 -5.60 -5.54
CA ARG A 356 -15.90 -6.92 -5.97
C ARG A 356 -15.89 -7.95 -4.84
N ARG A 357 -14.86 -7.91 -3.99
CA ARG A 357 -14.75 -8.71 -2.78
C ARG A 357 -15.88 -8.36 -1.80
N ALA A 358 -16.11 -7.08 -1.54
CA ALA A 358 -17.21 -6.62 -0.69
C ALA A 358 -18.57 -7.12 -1.19
N ILE A 359 -18.83 -7.01 -2.50
CA ILE A 359 -20.05 -7.53 -3.14
C ILE A 359 -20.20 -9.03 -2.94
N LYS A 360 -19.14 -9.80 -3.20
CA LYS A 360 -19.15 -11.25 -3.06
C LYS A 360 -19.45 -11.72 -1.63
N PHE A 361 -19.03 -10.95 -0.63
CA PHE A 361 -19.33 -11.20 0.78
C PHE A 361 -20.63 -10.55 1.28
N GLY A 362 -21.41 -9.92 0.39
CA GLY A 362 -22.70 -9.31 0.73
C GLY A 362 -22.59 -8.02 1.53
N GLN A 363 -21.43 -7.35 1.47
CA GLN A 363 -21.12 -6.11 2.19
C GLN A 363 -21.37 -4.86 1.33
N ALA A 364 -21.49 -5.05 0.01
CA ALA A 364 -21.85 -4.03 -0.95
C ALA A 364 -22.79 -4.63 -2.01
N GLU A 365 -23.54 -3.78 -2.70
CA GLU A 365 -24.38 -4.19 -3.83
C GLU A 365 -23.61 -4.03 -5.15
N THR A 366 -23.91 -4.89 -6.13
CA THR A 366 -23.37 -4.71 -7.48
C THR A 366 -23.96 -3.44 -8.08
N PRO A 367 -23.13 -2.46 -8.51
CA PRO A 367 -23.64 -1.25 -9.12
C PRO A 367 -24.25 -1.52 -10.51
N GLU A 368 -25.11 -0.62 -10.98
CA GLU A 368 -25.66 -0.69 -12.34
C GLU A 368 -24.57 -0.42 -13.40
N ASP A 369 -23.70 0.55 -13.15
CA ASP A 369 -22.50 0.82 -13.94
C ASP A 369 -21.27 0.25 -13.23
N ILE A 370 -20.54 -0.62 -13.92
CA ILE A 370 -19.36 -1.28 -13.34
C ILE A 370 -18.24 -0.30 -13.01
N ASP A 371 -18.18 0.85 -13.70
CA ASP A 371 -17.18 1.87 -13.45
C ASP A 371 -17.38 2.53 -12.06
N ASP A 372 -18.55 2.39 -11.44
CA ASP A 372 -18.81 2.85 -10.06
C ASP A 372 -18.10 2.01 -8.99
N LEU A 373 -17.48 0.87 -9.37
CA LEU A 373 -16.54 0.16 -8.49
C LEU A 373 -15.24 0.94 -8.26
N ILE A 374 -14.97 1.97 -9.06
CA ILE A 374 -13.77 2.80 -8.96
C ILE A 374 -14.12 4.06 -8.17
N MET A 375 -13.65 4.13 -6.92
CA MET A 375 -13.97 5.26 -6.02
C MET A 375 -13.65 6.63 -6.62
N HIS A 376 -12.57 6.73 -7.38
CA HIS A 376 -12.11 7.94 -8.07
C HIS A 376 -12.43 7.93 -9.57
N ARG A 377 -13.58 7.35 -9.96
CA ARG A 377 -14.06 7.33 -11.35
C ARG A 377 -13.97 8.71 -12.02
N ALA A 378 -14.53 9.73 -11.38
CA ALA A 378 -14.57 11.10 -11.89
C ALA A 378 -13.15 11.67 -12.14
N THR A 379 -12.18 11.29 -11.31
CA THR A 379 -10.77 11.70 -11.47
C THR A 379 -10.15 11.07 -12.73
N LEU A 380 -10.37 9.78 -12.97
CA LEU A 380 -9.90 9.12 -14.19
C LEU A 380 -10.56 9.69 -15.46
N GLU A 381 -11.86 9.98 -15.41
CA GLU A 381 -12.56 10.64 -16.53
C GLU A 381 -11.96 12.01 -16.84
N GLN A 382 -11.69 12.83 -15.82
CA GLN A 382 -11.03 14.14 -15.98
C GLN A 382 -9.59 14.02 -16.50
N MET A 383 -8.84 12.98 -16.11
CA MET A 383 -7.50 12.70 -16.65
C MET A 383 -7.56 12.40 -18.15
N LEU A 384 -8.50 11.54 -18.57
CA LEU A 384 -8.71 11.17 -19.97
C LEU A 384 -9.16 12.36 -20.82
N GLU A 385 -9.97 13.26 -20.26
CA GLU A 385 -10.43 14.50 -20.90
C GLU A 385 -9.37 15.62 -20.92
N GLY A 386 -8.27 15.44 -20.17
CA GLY A 386 -7.20 16.44 -20.04
C GLY A 386 -7.49 17.56 -19.03
N ALA A 387 -8.67 17.57 -18.40
CA ALA A 387 -9.09 18.60 -17.45
C ALA A 387 -8.43 18.47 -16.06
N TYR A 388 -7.80 17.34 -15.77
CA TYR A 388 -7.14 17.08 -14.49
C TYR A 388 -5.79 17.79 -14.35
N TRP A 389 -4.99 17.84 -15.41
CA TRP A 389 -3.56 18.16 -15.34
C TRP A 389 -3.27 19.59 -14.88
N GLU A 390 -4.07 20.56 -15.33
CA GLU A 390 -3.91 21.97 -14.90
C GLU A 390 -4.24 22.19 -13.41
N ARG A 391 -4.99 21.28 -12.77
CA ARG A 391 -5.39 21.39 -11.35
C ARG A 391 -4.34 20.89 -10.36
N ILE A 392 -3.28 20.24 -10.85
CA ILE A 392 -2.28 19.56 -10.02
C ILE A 392 -0.85 20.03 -10.30
N LEU A 393 -0.71 21.15 -11.03
CA LEU A 393 0.56 21.82 -11.32
C LEU A 393 0.89 22.89 -10.28
#